data_AF-C4YZR0-F1
#
_entry.id   AF-C4YZR0-F1
#
_cell.length_a   1.000
_cell.length_b   1.000
_cell.length_c   1.000
_cell.angle_alpha   90.00
_cell.angle_beta   90.00
_cell.angle_gamma   90.00
#
_symmetry.space_group_name_H-M   'P 1'
#
loop_
_entity.id
_entity.type
_entity.pdbx_description
1 polymer ?
#
loop_
_entity_poly.entity_id
_entity_poly.type
_entity_poly.pdbx_seq_one_letter_code
_entity_poly.pdbx_strand_id
1 'polypeptide(L)'
;MPYKERARTGLPRKTDKPKYKVTNWSQYNQSLRQRWMISLYFPKGDLESLFINAQPYVKGDSGRTSTYLTPYIHLIYTLYRLFGFVQSQITGYFEDLWRSKDLKIPVPSFGHLCDLFSKIPLEVKQFCNKLAQRTKNGESISLILDNASFVLIEELNS
;
A
#
# COMPACT_ATOMS: atom_id res chain seq x y z
N MET A 1 37.02 -20.35 23.07
CA MET A 1 37.22 -18.91 23.34
C MET A 1 37.49 -18.72 24.83
N PRO A 2 38.62 -18.10 25.22
CA PRO A 2 39.11 -18.09 26.60
C PRO A 2 38.14 -17.46 27.63
N TYR A 3 37.27 -16.54 27.21
CA TYR A 3 36.27 -15.94 28.10
C TYR A 3 35.15 -16.93 28.49
N LYS A 4 34.76 -17.84 27.59
CA LYS A 4 33.67 -18.79 27.83
C LYS A 4 34.06 -19.88 28.84
N GLU A 5 35.34 -20.27 28.84
CA GLU A 5 35.88 -21.26 29.80
C GLU A 5 35.88 -20.74 31.24
N ARG A 6 36.27 -19.46 31.45
CA ARG A 6 36.25 -18.81 32.77
C ARG A 6 34.85 -18.64 33.34
N ALA A 7 33.87 -18.32 32.48
CA ALA A 7 32.47 -18.26 32.87
C ALA A 7 31.92 -19.64 33.31
N ARG A 8 32.49 -20.72 32.77
CA ARG A 8 32.12 -22.11 33.10
C ARG A 8 32.78 -22.61 34.40
N THR A 9 33.93 -22.05 34.77
CA THR A 9 34.70 -22.38 35.98
C THR A 9 34.37 -21.48 37.17
N GLY A 10 33.45 -20.52 37.03
CA GLY A 10 33.07 -19.59 38.10
C GLY A 10 34.14 -18.54 38.43
N LEU A 11 35.23 -18.47 37.65
CA LEU A 11 36.29 -17.50 37.86
C LEU A 11 35.85 -16.10 37.40
N PRO A 12 36.22 -15.04 38.14
CA PRO A 12 35.88 -13.67 37.76
C PRO A 12 36.45 -13.31 36.40
N ARG A 13 35.71 -12.49 35.64
CA ARG A 13 36.18 -12.00 34.33
C ARG A 13 37.42 -11.13 34.50
N LYS A 14 38.35 -11.22 33.54
CA LYS A 14 39.58 -10.41 33.50
C LYS A 14 39.30 -8.91 33.26
N THR A 15 38.18 -8.59 32.62
CA THR A 15 37.72 -7.23 32.35
C THR A 15 36.22 -7.11 32.59
N ASP A 16 35.80 -6.00 33.18
CA ASP A 16 34.39 -5.66 33.29
C ASP A 16 33.78 -5.46 31.90
N LYS A 17 32.53 -5.90 31.76
CA LYS A 17 31.78 -5.63 30.54
C LYS A 17 31.55 -4.13 30.42
N PRO A 18 31.90 -3.48 29.30
CA PRO A 18 31.49 -2.11 29.08
C PRO A 18 29.95 -2.05 29.14
N LYS A 19 29.41 -1.27 30.07
CA LYS A 19 27.97 -0.98 30.14
C LYS A 19 27.63 0.03 29.05
N TYR A 20 27.58 -0.43 27.82
CA TYR A 20 27.13 0.40 26.70
C TYR A 20 25.62 0.61 26.82
N LYS A 21 25.20 1.85 27.11
CA LYS A 21 23.80 2.25 27.13
C LYS A 21 23.53 3.09 25.88
N VAL A 22 22.64 2.62 25.02
CA VAL A 22 22.23 3.37 23.82
C VAL A 22 21.48 4.62 24.28
N THR A 23 22.12 5.79 24.22
CA THR A 23 21.53 7.09 24.57
C THR A 23 20.89 7.80 23.38
N ASN A 24 21.21 7.37 22.15
CA ASN A 24 20.77 7.97 20.88
C ASN A 24 19.46 7.35 20.34
N TRP A 25 18.61 6.73 21.18
CA TRP A 25 17.42 6.06 20.65
C TRP A 25 16.42 7.03 20.02
N SER A 26 16.21 8.19 20.65
CA SER A 26 15.25 9.21 20.21
C SER A 26 15.64 9.82 18.86
N GLN A 27 16.89 10.25 18.72
CA GLN A 27 17.47 10.82 17.50
C GLN A 27 17.53 9.78 16.37
N TYR A 28 17.94 8.54 16.66
CA TYR A 28 17.89 7.45 15.68
C TYR A 28 16.46 7.21 15.18
N ASN A 29 15.48 7.11 16.08
CA ASN A 29 14.08 6.89 15.72
C ASN A 29 13.48 8.08 14.95
N GLN A 30 13.90 9.31 15.25
CA GLN A 30 13.51 10.50 14.47
C GLN A 30 14.08 10.42 13.05
N SER A 31 15.33 10.00 12.90
CA SER A 31 15.93 9.83 11.57
C SER A 31 15.22 8.74 10.75
N LEU A 32 14.76 7.65 11.38
CA LEU A 32 13.96 6.63 10.71
C LEU A 32 12.61 7.19 10.25
N ARG A 33 11.90 7.91 11.13
CA ARG A 33 10.63 8.54 10.75
C ARG A 33 10.78 9.51 9.59
N GLN A 34 11.87 10.29 9.55
CA GLN A 34 12.17 11.20 8.44
C GLN A 34 12.48 10.44 7.14
N ARG A 35 13.24 9.35 7.22
CA ARG A 35 13.57 8.51 6.04
C ARG A 35 12.33 7.87 5.41
N TRP A 36 11.37 7.46 6.24
CA TRP A 36 10.14 6.80 5.80
C TRP A 36 8.96 7.78 5.70
N MET A 37 9.21 9.09 5.71
CA MET A 37 8.16 10.08 5.60
C MET A 37 7.66 10.14 4.14
N ILE A 38 6.38 9.84 3.95
CA ILE A 38 5.69 9.97 2.66
C ILE A 38 4.79 11.20 2.76
N SER A 39 4.99 12.19 1.88
CA SER A 39 4.16 13.38 1.80
C SER A 39 3.49 13.46 0.43
N LEU A 40 2.17 13.53 0.41
CA LEU A 40 1.40 13.72 -0.83
C LEU A 40 1.30 15.22 -1.11
N TYR A 41 1.95 15.67 -2.19
CA TYR A 41 1.87 17.04 -2.66
C TYR A 41 0.76 17.17 -3.71
N PHE A 42 -0.17 18.10 -3.47
CA PHE A 42 -1.19 18.47 -4.44
C PHE A 42 -0.86 19.86 -4.98
N PRO A 43 -0.83 20.05 -6.32
CA PRO A 43 -0.59 21.36 -6.90
C PRO A 43 -1.67 22.36 -6.46
N LYS A 44 -1.27 23.61 -6.26
CA LYS A 44 -2.21 24.71 -6.01
C LYS A 44 -2.94 25.00 -7.32
N GLY A 45 -4.25 24.83 -7.34
CA GLY A 45 -5.09 25.00 -8.53
C GLY A 45 -6.43 24.27 -8.40
N ASP A 46 -7.18 24.22 -9.50
CA ASP A 46 -8.46 23.51 -9.55
C ASP A 46 -8.25 22.00 -9.67
N LEU A 47 -8.11 21.34 -8.52
CA LEU A 47 -8.02 19.89 -8.44
C LEU A 47 -9.35 19.21 -8.81
N GLU A 48 -10.48 19.90 -8.65
CA GLU A 48 -11.80 19.35 -8.95
C GLU A 48 -11.91 19.08 -10.46
N SER A 49 -11.44 20.01 -11.29
CA SER A 49 -11.39 19.86 -12.76
C SER A 49 -10.51 18.72 -13.26
N LEU A 50 -9.49 18.32 -12.49
CA LEU A 50 -8.58 17.23 -12.83
C LEU A 50 -9.16 15.86 -12.51
N PHE A 51 -10.14 15.81 -11.60
CA PHE A 51 -10.69 14.57 -11.07
C PHE A 51 -12.14 14.31 -11.45
N ILE A 52 -12.90 15.35 -11.74
CA ILE A 52 -14.34 15.29 -12.00
C ILE A 52 -14.63 15.93 -13.34
N ASN A 53 -15.54 15.33 -14.11
CA ASN A 53 -16.05 16.00 -15.30
C ASN A 53 -17.04 17.09 -14.90
N ALA A 54 -16.80 18.31 -15.37
CA ALA A 54 -17.69 19.45 -15.17
C ALA A 54 -19.11 19.23 -15.74
N GLN A 55 -19.25 18.35 -16.73
CA GLN A 55 -20.52 17.96 -17.34
C GLN A 55 -20.65 16.43 -17.30
N PRO A 56 -21.22 15.85 -16.23
CA PRO A 56 -21.32 14.40 -16.07
C PRO A 56 -22.40 13.76 -16.95
N TYR A 57 -23.25 14.55 -17.61
CA TYR A 57 -24.36 14.04 -18.43
C TYR A 57 -24.07 14.20 -19.94
N VAL A 58 -23.92 13.07 -20.63
CA VAL A 58 -23.84 13.00 -22.09
C VAL A 58 -25.11 12.32 -22.61
N LYS A 59 -25.85 13.03 -23.48
CA LYS A 59 -27.12 12.55 -24.02
C LYS A 59 -26.90 11.29 -24.88
N GLY A 60 -27.44 10.15 -24.45
CA GLY A 60 -27.35 8.87 -25.16
C GLY A 60 -26.53 7.80 -24.44
N ASP A 61 -25.72 8.20 -23.46
CA ASP A 61 -25.07 7.26 -22.54
C ASP A 61 -25.98 6.99 -21.34
N SER A 62 -26.15 5.72 -20.97
CA SER A 62 -26.83 5.32 -19.72
C SER A 62 -26.25 6.16 -18.57
N GLY A 63 -27.12 6.71 -17.70
CA GLY A 63 -26.81 7.77 -16.74
C GLY A 63 -25.77 7.48 -15.64
N ARG A 64 -24.87 6.52 -15.86
CA ARG A 64 -23.75 6.14 -14.99
C ARG A 64 -22.38 6.56 -15.55
N THR A 65 -22.30 7.22 -16.71
CA THR A 65 -21.01 7.45 -17.37
C THR A 65 -20.38 8.80 -17.04
N SER A 66 -19.22 8.72 -16.36
CA SER A 66 -18.15 9.71 -16.26
C SER A 66 -18.30 10.89 -15.30
N THR A 67 -18.80 10.70 -14.07
CA THR A 67 -18.50 11.69 -13.01
C THR A 67 -16.99 11.79 -12.77
N TYR A 68 -16.28 10.67 -12.85
CA TYR A 68 -14.87 10.57 -12.49
C TYR A 68 -13.96 10.48 -13.72
N LEU A 69 -12.90 11.27 -13.71
CA LEU A 69 -11.85 11.20 -14.70
C LEU A 69 -10.91 10.03 -14.42
N THR A 70 -10.41 9.42 -15.49
CA THR A 70 -9.40 8.35 -15.45
C THR A 70 -8.21 8.63 -14.51
N PRO A 71 -7.55 9.82 -14.52
CA PRO A 71 -6.47 10.14 -13.58
C PRO A 71 -6.88 10.05 -12.10
N TYR A 72 -8.13 10.37 -11.75
CA TYR A 72 -8.60 10.25 -10.37
C TYR A 72 -8.66 8.80 -9.91
N ILE A 73 -9.20 7.93 -10.75
CA ILE A 73 -9.30 6.50 -10.46
C ILE A 73 -7.91 5.86 -10.39
N HIS A 74 -6.97 6.29 -11.24
CA HIS A 74 -5.57 5.87 -11.14
C HIS A 74 -4.95 6.25 -9.79
N LEU A 75 -5.14 7.50 -9.34
CA LEU A 75 -4.62 7.98 -8.07
C LEU A 75 -5.15 7.14 -6.91
N ILE A 76 -6.46 6.91 -6.85
CA ILE A 76 -7.09 6.07 -5.83
C ILE A 76 -6.54 4.64 -5.89
N TYR A 77 -6.43 4.06 -7.08
CA TYR A 77 -5.91 2.70 -7.26
C TYR A 77 -4.44 2.57 -6.85
N THR A 78 -3.60 3.56 -7.17
CA THR A 78 -2.20 3.59 -6.75
C THR A 78 -2.08 3.60 -5.23
N LEU A 79 -2.84 4.46 -4.54
CA LEU A 79 -2.81 4.51 -3.08
C LEU A 79 -3.41 3.26 -2.43
N TYR A 80 -4.49 2.72 -3.00
CA TYR A 80 -5.07 1.44 -2.61
C TYR A 80 -4.02 0.31 -2.66
N ARG A 81 -3.26 0.21 -3.76
CA ARG A 81 -2.21 -0.82 -3.93
C ARG A 81 -0.96 -0.56 -3.11
N LEU A 82 -0.59 0.70 -2.91
CA LEU A 82 0.62 1.08 -2.18
C LEU A 82 0.48 0.77 -0.68
N PHE A 83 -0.69 1.03 -0.10
CA PHE A 83 -0.93 0.84 1.33
C PHE A 83 -1.65 -0.48 1.66
N GLY A 84 -2.19 -1.18 0.67
CA GLY A 84 -2.92 -2.44 0.89
C GLY A 84 -4.21 -2.24 1.69
N PHE A 85 -4.87 -1.09 1.53
CA PHE A 85 -6.11 -0.79 2.24
C PHE A 85 -7.26 -1.63 1.73
N VAL A 86 -8.26 -1.89 2.58
CA VAL A 86 -9.56 -2.40 2.13
C VAL A 86 -10.27 -1.29 1.33
N GLN A 87 -11.03 -1.63 0.30
CA GLN A 87 -11.69 -0.62 -0.54
C GLN A 87 -12.62 0.33 0.25
N SER A 88 -13.31 -0.14 1.29
CA SER A 88 -14.10 0.75 2.17
C SER A 88 -13.23 1.70 3.01
N GLN A 89 -11.98 1.31 3.30
CA GLN A 89 -11.04 2.17 4.00
C GLN A 89 -10.44 3.22 3.06
N ILE A 90 -10.13 2.87 1.81
CA ILE A 90 -9.62 3.85 0.84
C ILE A 90 -10.68 4.92 0.54
N THR A 91 -11.96 4.54 0.42
CA THR A 91 -13.04 5.53 0.22
C THR A 91 -13.13 6.49 1.41
N GLY A 92 -13.15 5.98 2.64
CA GLY A 92 -13.19 6.82 3.84
C GLY A 92 -11.94 7.71 4.00
N TYR A 93 -10.76 7.20 3.62
CA TYR A 93 -9.52 7.98 3.62
C TYR A 93 -9.59 9.18 2.67
N PHE A 94 -10.09 8.98 1.44
CA PHE A 94 -10.23 10.08 0.49
C PHE A 94 -11.32 11.08 0.89
N GLU A 95 -12.43 10.62 1.49
CA GLU A 95 -13.46 11.51 2.02
C GLU A 95 -12.89 12.46 3.08
N ASP A 96 -12.12 11.91 4.04
CA ASP A 96 -11.46 12.72 5.08
C ASP A 96 -10.35 13.61 4.50
N LEU A 97 -9.58 13.10 3.54
CA LEU A 97 -8.53 13.86 2.85
C LEU A 97 -9.11 15.10 2.15
N TRP A 98 -10.17 14.94 1.36
CA TRP A 98 -10.78 16.06 0.65
C TRP A 98 -11.46 17.04 1.60
N ARG A 99 -12.08 16.53 2.66
CA ARG A 99 -12.62 17.36 3.74
C ARG A 99 -11.55 18.20 4.43
N SER A 100 -10.37 17.63 4.70
CA SER A 100 -9.23 18.35 5.30
C SER A 100 -8.66 19.46 4.41
N LYS A 101 -8.90 19.35 3.09
CA LYS A 101 -8.46 20.32 2.08
C LYS A 101 -9.55 21.30 1.66
N ASP A 102 -10.76 21.20 2.23
CA ASP A 102 -11.95 21.97 1.86
C ASP A 102 -12.32 21.85 0.37
N LEU A 103 -12.12 20.66 -0.21
CA LEU A 103 -12.44 20.35 -1.60
C LEU A 103 -13.72 19.50 -1.68
N LYS A 104 -14.63 19.84 -2.59
CA LYS A 104 -15.93 19.16 -2.73
C LYS A 104 -15.87 18.04 -3.78
N ILE A 105 -14.81 17.23 -3.71
CA ILE A 105 -14.60 16.14 -4.64
C ILE A 105 -15.42 14.92 -4.16
N PRO A 106 -16.39 14.42 -4.96
CA PRO A 106 -17.10 13.21 -4.62
C PRO A 106 -16.15 12.02 -4.66
N VAL A 107 -16.34 11.09 -3.73
CA VAL A 107 -15.60 9.83 -3.67
C VAL A 107 -16.52 8.71 -4.15
N PRO A 108 -16.07 7.84 -5.08
CA PRO A 108 -16.89 6.70 -5.49
C PRO A 108 -17.23 5.80 -4.30
N SER A 109 -18.47 5.34 -4.22
CA SER A 109 -18.84 4.30 -3.25
C SER A 109 -18.10 2.99 -3.55
N PHE A 110 -17.96 2.13 -2.55
CA PHE A 110 -17.27 0.83 -2.66
C PHE A 110 -17.67 0.04 -3.93
N GLY A 111 -18.97 -0.17 -4.17
CA GLY A 111 -19.44 -0.93 -5.33
C GLY A 111 -19.10 -0.26 -6.67
N HIS A 112 -19.16 1.07 -6.72
CA HIS A 112 -18.78 1.83 -7.92
C HIS A 112 -17.27 1.79 -8.16
N LEU A 113 -16.48 1.81 -7.10
CA LEU A 113 -15.03 1.74 -7.15
C LEU A 113 -14.54 0.38 -7.69
N CYS A 114 -15.19 -0.73 -7.34
CA CYS A 114 -14.94 -2.05 -7.93
C CYS A 114 -15.11 -2.05 -9.46
N ASP A 115 -16.22 -1.49 -9.95
CA ASP A 115 -16.52 -1.40 -11.37
C ASP A 115 -15.49 -0.53 -12.10
N LEU A 116 -15.09 0.59 -11.48
CA LEU A 116 -14.11 1.51 -12.03
C LEU A 116 -12.72 0.88 -12.10
N PHE A 117 -12.31 0.15 -11.07
CA PHE A 117 -11.03 -0.58 -11.03
C PHE A 117 -10.92 -1.65 -12.12
N SER A 118 -12.03 -2.34 -12.40
CA SER A 118 -12.09 -3.35 -13.45
C SER A 118 -11.92 -2.78 -14.86
N LYS A 119 -12.22 -1.48 -15.04
CA LYS A 119 -12.15 -0.78 -16.32
C LYS A 119 -10.84 -0.02 -16.53
N ILE A 120 -9.94 0.03 -15.54
CA ILE A 120 -8.68 0.76 -15.69
C ILE A 120 -7.73 -0.05 -16.57
N PRO A 121 -7.24 0.50 -17.70
CA PRO A 121 -6.20 -0.14 -18.50
C PRO A 121 -4.85 0.02 -17.79
N LEU A 122 -4.55 -0.86 -16.84
CA LEU A 122 -3.27 -0.88 -16.14
C LEU A 122 -2.41 -2.03 -16.64
N GLU A 123 -1.27 -1.70 -17.25
CA GLU A 123 -0.20 -2.67 -17.44
C GLU A 123 0.49 -2.94 -16.09
N VAL A 124 -0.01 -3.92 -15.34
CA VAL A 124 0.63 -4.35 -14.11
C VAL A 124 1.78 -5.29 -14.45
N LYS A 125 3.03 -4.80 -14.39
CA LYS A 125 4.21 -5.67 -14.33
C LYS A 125 4.25 -6.38 -12.98
N GLN A 126 3.48 -7.45 -12.83
CA GLN A 126 3.62 -8.32 -11.68
C GLN A 126 4.94 -9.08 -11.82
N PHE A 127 5.83 -8.96 -10.84
CA PHE A 127 7.04 -9.78 -10.75
C PHE A 127 6.67 -11.21 -10.33
N CYS A 128 5.90 -11.89 -11.16
CA CYS A 128 5.51 -13.28 -11.00
C CYS A 128 6.59 -14.23 -11.52
N ASN A 129 7.88 -13.88 -11.42
CA ASN A 129 8.98 -14.69 -11.95
C ASN A 129 8.97 -16.10 -11.35
N LYS A 130 8.65 -16.21 -10.06
CA LYS A 130 8.56 -17.48 -9.34
C LYS A 130 7.34 -18.31 -9.76
N LEU A 131 6.18 -17.67 -9.92
CA LEU A 131 4.96 -18.32 -10.43
C LEU A 131 5.15 -18.78 -11.88
N ALA A 132 5.70 -17.92 -12.75
CA ALA A 132 5.98 -18.22 -14.14
C ALA A 132 6.98 -19.38 -14.31
N GLN A 133 7.96 -19.50 -13.41
CA GLN A 133 8.84 -20.67 -13.36
C GLN A 133 8.11 -21.94 -12.92
N ARG A 134 7.26 -21.88 -11.88
CA ARG A 134 6.50 -23.04 -11.38
C ARG A 134 5.44 -23.54 -12.38
N THR A 135 4.78 -22.62 -13.09
CA THR A 135 3.89 -22.99 -14.21
C THR A 135 4.66 -23.67 -15.34
N LYS A 136 5.87 -23.20 -15.66
CA LYS A 136 6.75 -23.85 -16.65
C LYS A 136 7.21 -25.25 -16.20
N ASN A 137 7.31 -25.48 -14.90
CA ASN A 137 7.69 -26.77 -14.32
C ASN A 137 6.51 -27.75 -14.16
N GLY A 138 5.28 -27.34 -14.53
CA GLY A 138 4.09 -28.20 -14.48
C GLY A 138 3.47 -28.36 -13.08
N GLU A 139 3.84 -27.49 -12.12
CA GLU A 139 3.27 -27.53 -10.76
C GLU A 139 1.86 -26.93 -10.74
N SER A 140 0.95 -27.59 -10.01
CA SER A 140 -0.42 -27.08 -9.80
C SER A 140 -0.37 -25.86 -8.87
N ILE A 141 -1.03 -24.78 -9.29
CA ILE A 141 -1.09 -23.52 -8.54
C ILE A 141 -2.56 -23.27 -8.17
N SER A 142 -2.87 -23.25 -6.87
CA SER A 142 -4.15 -22.78 -6.37
C SER A 142 -4.08 -21.26 -6.13
N LEU A 143 -5.01 -20.52 -6.72
CA LEU A 143 -5.14 -19.08 -6.55
C LEU A 143 -6.35 -18.79 -5.67
N ILE A 144 -6.12 -18.28 -4.47
CA ILE A 144 -7.18 -17.79 -3.59
C ILE A 144 -7.24 -16.27 -3.76
N LEU A 145 -8.39 -15.79 -4.24
CA LEU A 145 -8.69 -14.37 -4.39
C LEU A 145 -9.62 -13.95 -3.27
N ASP A 146 -9.10 -13.20 -2.31
CA ASP A 146 -9.91 -12.52 -1.30
C ASP A 146 -10.02 -11.02 -1.65
N ASN A 147 -11.21 -10.45 -1.44
CA ASN A 147 -11.63 -9.12 -1.90
C ASN A 147 -10.88 -7.97 -1.19
N ALA A 148 -10.12 -8.26 -0.14
CA ALA A 148 -9.45 -7.26 0.69
C ALA A 148 -7.91 -7.34 0.66
N SER A 149 -7.32 -8.46 0.26
CA SER A 149 -5.87 -8.67 0.33
C SER A 149 -5.47 -9.85 -0.55
N PHE A 150 -4.48 -9.65 -1.43
CA PHE A 150 -3.77 -10.76 -2.06
C PHE A 150 -3.04 -11.54 -0.96
N VAL A 151 -3.56 -12.72 -0.58
CA VAL A 151 -2.84 -13.69 0.24
C VAL A 151 -2.63 -14.94 -0.60
N LEU A 152 -1.39 -15.13 -1.06
CA LEU A 152 -0.96 -16.43 -1.60
C LEU A 152 -0.75 -17.38 -0.42
N ILE A 153 -1.67 -18.31 -0.22
CA ILE A 153 -1.47 -19.44 0.70
C ILE A 153 -0.89 -20.59 -0.13
N GLU A 154 0.40 -20.86 0.05
CA GLU A 154 1.06 -22.05 -0.50
C GLU A 154 0.67 -23.26 0.35
N GLU A 155 -0.24 -24.11 -0.12
CA GLU A 155 -0.38 -25.47 0.44
C GLU A 155 0.64 -26.41 -0.23
N LEU A 156 1.63 -26.84 0.54
CA LEU A 156 2.46 -27.99 0.21
C LEU A 156 1.64 -29.25 0.50
N ASN A 157 0.96 -29.79 -0.51
CA ASN A 157 0.55 -31.19 -0.43
C ASN A 157 1.76 -32.07 -0.69
N SER A 158 2.15 -32.79 0.36
CA SER A 158 3.18 -33.83 0.46
C SER A 158 2.95 -34.99 -0.50
#